data_AF-A0A7C3ZUY1-F1
#
_entry.id   AF-A0A7C3ZUY1-F1
#
_cell.length_a   1.000
_cell.length_b   1.000
_cell.length_c   1.000
_cell.angle_alpha   90.00
_cell.angle_beta   90.00
_cell.angle_gamma   90.00
#
_symmetry.space_group_name_H-M   'P 1'
#
loop_
_entity.id
_entity.type
_entity.pdbx_description
1 polymer ?
#
loop_
_entity_poly.entity_id
_entity_poly.type
_entity_poly.pdbx_seq_one_letter_code
_entity_poly.pdbx_strand_id
1 'polypeptide(L)'
;MKAKPTIKCNCGQRIRAKDVMQTGYYLRLFGPSFIYVKYRCSRCKKLGEQCIRQEEWDDAILNDIPNEVNDFEKRKFEAMGKISIREAVKFHFDLERPDALARLNREISNEPLFEKE
;
A
#
# COMPACT_ATOMS: atom_id res chain seq x y z
N MET A 1 -3.71 -14.07 -6.66
CA MET A 1 -2.58 -13.46 -5.94
C MET A 1 -2.79 -13.66 -4.44
N LYS A 2 -1.89 -14.32 -3.71
CA LYS A 2 -1.98 -14.43 -2.25
C LYS A 2 -1.68 -13.06 -1.63
N ALA A 3 -2.55 -12.58 -0.75
CA ALA A 3 -2.31 -11.33 -0.02
C ALA A 3 -1.07 -11.49 0.87
N LYS A 4 -0.10 -10.57 0.76
CA LYS A 4 1.08 -10.57 1.63
C LYS A 4 0.64 -10.33 3.08
N PRO A 5 1.16 -11.07 4.07
CA PRO A 5 0.79 -10.86 5.47
C PRO A 5 1.20 -9.45 5.90
N THR A 6 0.39 -8.82 6.77
CA THR A 6 0.67 -7.49 7.32
C THR A 6 0.68 -7.55 8.83
N ILE A 7 1.72 -7.00 9.46
CA ILE A 7 1.86 -6.99 10.91
C ILE A 7 1.06 -5.81 11.47
N LYS A 8 0.11 -6.12 12.36
CA LYS A 8 -0.74 -5.12 13.01
C LYS A 8 -0.66 -5.29 14.52
N CYS A 9 -0.57 -4.16 15.22
CA CYS A 9 -0.76 -4.12 16.66
C CYS A 9 -2.25 -4.33 17.02
N ASN A 10 -2.54 -4.79 18.24
CA ASN A 10 -3.91 -4.90 18.76
C ASN A 10 -4.71 -3.59 18.73
N CYS A 11 -4.04 -2.42 18.65
CA CYS A 11 -4.70 -1.13 18.45
C CYS A 11 -5.07 -0.81 16.98
N GLY A 12 -4.83 -1.76 16.06
CA GLY A 12 -5.08 -1.62 14.62
C GLY A 12 -3.95 -0.95 13.83
N GLN A 13 -2.94 -0.38 14.49
CA GLN A 13 -1.81 0.26 13.83
C GLN A 13 -0.97 -0.77 13.06
N ARG A 14 -0.67 -0.50 11.78
CA ARG A 14 0.31 -1.26 11.01
C ARG A 14 1.71 -0.99 11.52
N ILE A 15 2.47 -2.06 11.73
CA ILE A 15 3.88 -2.03 12.12
C ILE A 15 4.75 -1.92 10.87
N ARG A 16 5.66 -0.95 10.87
CA ARG A 16 6.66 -0.74 9.80
C ARG A 16 8.06 -1.10 10.30
N ALA A 17 9.04 -1.16 9.41
CA ALA A 17 10.44 -1.45 9.75
C ALA A 17 10.96 -0.59 10.92
N LYS A 18 10.62 0.71 10.96
CA LYS A 18 11.00 1.63 12.05
C LYS A 18 10.43 1.30 13.43
N ASP A 19 9.32 0.56 13.48
CA ASP A 19 8.65 0.16 14.73
C ASP A 19 9.22 -1.18 15.25
N VAL A 20 9.96 -1.91 14.42
CA VAL A 20 10.55 -3.21 14.76
C VAL A 20 11.81 -3.00 15.57
N MET A 21 11.89 -3.68 16.71
CA MET A 21 13.04 -3.67 17.60
C MET A 21 13.98 -4.83 17.34
N GLN A 22 13.41 -5.99 17.02
CA GLN A 22 14.17 -7.22 16.82
C GLN A 22 13.40 -8.16 15.90
N THR A 23 14.14 -8.77 14.98
CA THR A 23 13.69 -9.93 14.21
C THR A 23 14.62 -11.10 14.49
N GLY A 24 14.12 -12.32 14.37
CA GLY A 24 14.98 -13.49 14.40
C GLY A 24 14.26 -14.76 13.99
N TYR A 25 15.06 -15.79 13.76
CA TYR A 25 14.58 -17.10 13.36
C TYR A 25 14.28 -17.94 14.59
N TYR A 26 13.10 -18.54 14.60
CA TYR A 26 12.74 -19.63 15.49
C TYR A 26 12.78 -20.94 14.68
N LEU A 27 13.96 -21.58 14.69
CA LEU A 27 14.21 -22.83 13.99
C LEU A 27 13.66 -24.01 14.80
N ARG A 28 12.93 -24.91 14.15
CA ARG A 28 12.55 -26.20 14.72
C ARG A 28 13.29 -27.31 13.97
N LEU A 29 13.73 -28.35 14.70
CA LEU A 29 14.36 -29.54 14.10
C LEU A 29 13.38 -30.30 13.20
N PHE A 30 12.08 -30.25 13.50
CA PHE A 30 11.02 -30.84 12.71
C PHE A 30 9.82 -29.87 12.62
N GLY A 31 9.27 -29.69 11.42
CA GLY A 31 8.12 -28.82 11.15
C GLY A 31 8.50 -27.43 10.58
N PRO A 32 7.51 -26.53 10.43
CA PRO A 32 7.74 -25.22 9.84
C PRO A 32 8.60 -24.34 10.74
N SER A 33 9.54 -23.62 10.13
CA SER A 33 10.34 -22.60 10.79
C SER A 33 9.56 -21.28 10.81
N PHE A 34 9.81 -20.47 11.83
CA PHE A 34 9.10 -19.21 12.03
C PHE A 34 10.09 -18.05 12.14
N ILE A 35 9.63 -16.86 11.81
CA ILE A 35 10.31 -15.61 12.10
C ILE A 35 9.50 -14.88 13.16
N TYR A 36 10.16 -14.55 14.27
CA TYR A 36 9.56 -13.73 15.32
C TYR A 36 9.92 -12.26 15.06
N VAL A 37 8.93 -11.40 15.21
CA VAL A 37 9.08 -9.95 15.07
C VAL A 37 8.62 -9.31 16.37
N LYS A 38 9.56 -8.68 17.07
CA LYS A 38 9.28 -7.87 18.26
C LYS A 38 9.25 -6.40 17.87
N TYR A 39 8.18 -5.71 18.22
CA TYR A 39 7.95 -4.33 17.81
C TYR A 39 7.41 -3.47 18.95
N ARG A 40 7.63 -2.15 18.86
CA ARG A 40 7.00 -1.14 19.70
C ARG A 40 6.06 -0.30 18.86
N CYS A 41 4.76 -0.40 19.14
CA CYS A 41 3.76 0.30 18.34
C CYS A 41 3.93 1.83 18.42
N SER A 42 4.07 2.50 17.28
CA SER A 42 4.17 3.97 17.22
C SER A 42 2.93 4.70 17.72
N ARG A 43 1.74 4.08 17.65
CA ARG A 43 0.47 4.67 18.12
C ARG A 43 0.23 4.46 19.62
N CYS A 44 0.11 3.21 20.08
CA CYS A 44 -0.23 2.92 21.49
C CYS A 44 0.99 2.72 22.41
N LYS A 45 2.21 2.75 21.85
CA LYS A 45 3.51 2.60 22.56
C LYS A 45 3.73 1.28 23.29
N LYS A 46 2.78 0.33 23.20
CA LYS A 46 2.90 -1.03 23.75
C LYS A 46 3.88 -1.87 22.92
N LEU A 47 4.55 -2.80 23.60
CA LEU A 47 5.34 -3.85 22.98
C LEU A 47 4.41 -4.97 22.51
N GLY A 48 4.70 -5.51 21.34
CA GLY A 48 4.02 -6.67 20.79
C GLY A 48 5.02 -7.59 20.12
N GLU A 49 4.58 -8.83 19.94
CA GLU A 49 5.31 -9.85 19.21
C GLU A 49 4.37 -10.53 18.23
N GLN A 50 4.90 -10.92 17.08
CA GLN A 50 4.19 -11.73 16.11
C GLN A 50 5.13 -12.75 15.48
N CYS A 51 4.67 -13.99 15.37
CA CYS A 51 5.36 -15.06 14.67
C CYS A 51 4.72 -15.27 13.30
N ILE A 52 5.55 -15.29 12.27
CA ILE A 52 5.15 -15.52 10.87
C ILE A 52 5.86 -16.78 10.38
N ARG A 53 5.19 -17.61 9.59
CA ARG A 53 5.86 -18.79 8.98
C ARG A 53 6.95 -18.31 8.03
N GLN A 54 8.10 -18.96 8.04
CA GLN A 54 9.24 -18.55 7.21
C GLN A 54 8.89 -18.49 5.71
N GLU A 55 8.03 -19.40 5.23
CA GLU A 55 7.53 -19.42 3.84
C GLU A 55 6.66 -18.21 3.46
N GLU A 56 6.10 -17.53 4.45
CA GLU A 56 5.25 -16.34 4.29
C GLU A 56 6.02 -15.04 4.56
N TRP A 57 7.28 -15.13 5.00
CA TRP A 57 8.10 -13.97 5.30
C TRP A 57 8.72 -13.37 4.03
N ASP A 58 8.57 -12.06 3.91
CA ASP A 58 9.18 -11.21 2.90
C ASP A 58 9.53 -9.90 3.61
N ASP A 59 10.76 -9.42 3.46
CA ASP A 59 11.19 -8.16 4.09
C ASP A 59 10.29 -6.97 3.67
N ALA A 60 9.65 -7.06 2.50
CA ALA A 60 8.66 -6.09 2.03
C ALA A 60 7.39 -6.02 2.90
N ILE A 61 7.13 -6.97 3.80
CA ILE A 61 6.02 -6.91 4.77
C ILE A 61 6.14 -5.66 5.67
N LEU A 62 7.37 -5.33 6.04
CA LEU A 62 7.71 -4.21 6.93
C LEU A 62 7.88 -2.88 6.18
N ASN A 63 8.03 -2.93 4.86
CA ASN A 63 8.08 -1.75 4.03
C ASN A 63 6.70 -1.10 3.98
N ASP A 64 6.68 0.21 3.73
CA ASP A 64 5.44 0.87 3.36
C ASP A 64 4.89 0.18 2.10
N ILE A 65 3.57 0.03 2.04
CA ILE A 65 2.91 -0.38 0.78
C ILE A 65 3.42 0.63 -0.25
N PRO A 66 4.04 0.18 -1.36
CA PRO A 66 4.49 1.10 -2.39
C PRO A 66 3.35 2.05 -2.71
N ASN A 67 3.60 3.35 -2.61
CA ASN A 67 2.66 4.31 -3.15
C ASN A 67 2.55 3.94 -4.63
N GLU A 68 1.35 3.60 -5.11
CA GLU A 68 1.13 3.24 -6.51
C GLU A 68 1.49 4.40 -7.46
N VAL A 69 1.70 5.59 -6.89
CA VAL A 69 2.10 6.83 -7.55
C VAL A 69 3.63 6.96 -7.58
N ASN A 70 4.20 6.98 -8.78
CA ASN A 70 5.62 7.29 -9.02
C ASN A 70 5.92 8.78 -8.73
N ASP A 71 7.18 9.14 -8.47
CA ASP A 71 7.60 10.53 -8.20
C ASP A 71 7.25 11.49 -9.35
N PHE A 72 7.28 11.01 -10.59
CA PHE A 72 6.83 11.78 -11.75
C PHE A 72 5.33 12.09 -11.70
N GLU A 73 4.50 11.09 -11.43
CA GLU A 73 3.05 11.25 -11.31
C GLU A 73 2.69 12.15 -10.13
N LYS A 74 3.43 12.02 -9.03
CA LYS A 74 3.26 12.89 -7.86
C LYS A 74 3.48 14.37 -8.23
N ARG A 75 4.56 14.69 -8.97
CA ARG A 75 4.81 16.05 -9.45
C ARG A 75 3.73 16.53 -10.44
N LYS A 76 3.27 15.66 -11.34
CA LYS A 76 2.14 15.94 -12.26
C LYS A 76 0.87 16.30 -11.47
N PHE A 77 0.53 15.51 -10.45
CA PHE A 77 -0.65 15.75 -9.62
C PHE A 77 -0.52 17.00 -8.74
N GLU A 78 0.67 17.29 -8.22
CA GLU A 78 0.93 18.55 -7.51
C GLU A 78 0.74 19.76 -8.42
N ALA A 79 1.18 19.68 -9.69
CA ALA A 79 1.01 20.74 -10.68
C ALA A 79 -0.45 20.94 -11.12
N MET A 80 -1.26 19.88 -11.14
CA MET A 80 -2.70 19.95 -11.44
C MET A 80 -3.51 20.68 -10.36
N GLY A 81 -2.99 20.75 -9.13
CA GLY A 81 -3.66 21.40 -8.02
C GLY A 81 -4.78 20.57 -7.40
N LYS A 82 -5.46 21.14 -6.40
CA LYS A 82 -6.55 20.47 -5.69
C LYS A 82 -7.80 20.43 -6.56
N ILE A 83 -8.50 19.30 -6.55
CA ILE A 83 -9.82 19.18 -7.16
C ILE A 83 -10.76 20.17 -6.47
N SER A 84 -11.27 21.12 -7.24
CA SER A 84 -12.24 22.11 -6.79
C SER A 84 -13.66 21.54 -6.80
N ILE A 85 -14.54 22.18 -6.02
CA ILE A 85 -15.98 21.82 -6.00
C ILE A 85 -16.59 21.94 -7.40
N ARG A 86 -16.17 22.93 -8.19
CA ARG A 86 -16.67 23.12 -9.56
C ARG A 86 -16.29 21.96 -10.48
N GLU A 87 -15.07 21.45 -10.34
CA GLU A 87 -14.62 20.26 -11.09
C GLU A 87 -15.39 19.02 -10.68
N ALA A 88 -15.65 18.82 -9.39
CA ALA A 88 -16.47 17.71 -8.91
C ALA A 88 -17.92 17.77 -9.45
N VAL A 89 -18.54 18.96 -9.42
CA VAL A 89 -19.90 19.17 -9.96
C VAL A 89 -19.94 18.95 -11.46
N LYS A 90 -18.96 19.48 -12.21
CA LYS A 90 -18.84 19.26 -13.65
C LYS A 90 -18.72 17.77 -13.97
N PHE A 91 -17.84 17.07 -13.25
CA PHE A 91 -17.62 15.64 -13.44
C PHE A 91 -18.90 14.83 -13.17
N HIS A 92 -19.67 15.18 -12.13
CA HIS A 92 -20.96 14.55 -11.83
C HIS A 92 -21.93 14.63 -13.02
N PHE A 93 -22.14 15.82 -13.60
CA PHE A 93 -23.02 15.98 -14.76
C PHE A 93 -22.46 15.33 -16.03
N ASP A 94 -21.14 15.27 -16.17
CA ASP A 94 -20.51 14.58 -17.29
C ASP A 94 -20.72 13.06 -17.23
N LEU A 95 -20.90 12.50 -16.03
CA LEU A 95 -21.23 11.08 -15.81
C LEU A 95 -22.69 10.73 -16.09
N GLU A 96 -23.62 11.68 -16.03
CA GLU A 96 -25.05 11.44 -16.32
C GLU A 96 -25.33 11.22 -17.81
N ARG A 97 -24.35 11.50 -18.67
CA ARG A 97 -24.49 11.30 -20.11
C ARG A 97 -24.49 9.80 -20.45
N PRO A 98 -25.33 9.34 -21.40
CA PRO A 98 -25.46 7.93 -21.73
C PRO A 98 -24.18 7.30 -22.29
N ASP A 99 -23.27 8.11 -22.83
CA ASP A 99 -21.98 7.68 -23.38
C ASP A 99 -20.79 7.94 -22.44
N ALA A 100 -21.02 8.39 -21.19
CA ALA A 100 -19.98 8.86 -20.29
C ALA A 100 -18.85 7.84 -20.06
N LEU A 101 -19.20 6.59 -19.76
CA LEU A 101 -18.22 5.52 -19.54
C LEU A 101 -17.44 5.16 -20.81
N ALA A 102 -18.12 5.13 -21.96
CA ALA A 102 -17.48 4.85 -23.24
C ALA A 102 -16.53 5.99 -23.68
N ARG A 103 -16.83 7.23 -23.29
CA ARG A 103 -15.94 8.38 -23.52
C ARG A 103 -14.73 8.32 -22.60
N LEU A 104 -14.93 8.10 -21.29
CA LEU A 104 -13.85 7.95 -20.32
C LEU A 104 -12.88 6.81 -20.70
N ASN A 105 -13.41 5.66 -21.14
CA ASN A 105 -12.57 4.53 -21.54
C ASN A 105 -11.70 4.85 -22.77
N ARG A 106 -12.20 5.67 -23.69
CA ARG A 106 -11.43 6.16 -24.85
C ARG A 106 -10.35 7.15 -24.43
N GLU A 107 -10.66 8.05 -23.49
CA GLU A 107 -9.70 9.03 -22.97
C GLU A 107 -8.55 8.34 -22.22
N ILE A 108 -8.84 7.32 -21.41
CA ILE A 108 -7.83 6.51 -20.70
C ILE A 108 -6.97 5.70 -21.68
N SER A 109 -7.56 5.17 -22.76
CA SER A 109 -6.82 4.37 -23.75
C SER A 109 -5.94 5.20 -24.69
N ASN A 110 -6.18 6.51 -24.79
CA ASN A 110 -5.44 7.42 -25.67
C ASN A 110 -4.27 8.13 -24.97
N GLU A 111 -4.07 7.95 -23.66
CA GLU A 111 -2.81 8.36 -23.02
C GLU A 111 -1.71 7.36 -23.45
N PRO A 112 -0.58 7.82 -24.02
CA PRO A 112 0.51 6.93 -24.37
C PRO A 112 1.04 6.25 -23.10
N LEU A 113 1.02 4.91 -23.09
CA LEU A 113 1.77 4.10 -22.14
C LEU A 113 3.24 4.54 -22.22
N PHE A 114 3.69 5.28 -21.22
CA PHE A 114 5.03 5.86 -21.10
C PHE A 114 6.12 4.88 -21.57
N GLU A 115 6.93 5.32 -22.53
CA GLU A 115 8.17 4.67 -22.92
C GLU A 115 9.07 4.52 -21.68
N LYS A 116 9.48 3.28 -21.42
CA LYS A 116 10.46 2.95 -20.39
C LYS A 116 11.85 3.32 -20.91
N GLU A 117 12.50 4.28 -20.27
CA GLU A 117 13.97 4.41 -20.28
C GLU A 117 14.52 4.05 -18.90
#